data_AF-A0A9W8ZR73-F1
#
_entry.id   AF-A0A9W8ZR73-F1
#
_cell.length_a   1.000
_cell.length_b   1.000
_cell.length_c   1.000
_cell.angle_alpha   90.00
_cell.angle_beta   90.00
_cell.angle_gamma   90.00
#
_symmetry.space_group_name_H-M   'P 1'
#
loop_
_entity.id
_entity.type
_entity.pdbx_description
1 polymer ?
#
loop_
_entity_poly.entity_id
_entity_poly.type
_entity_poly.pdbx_seq_one_letter_code
_entity_poly.pdbx_strand_id
1 'polypeptide(L)'
;MSTATMTEVAVLDAATVIGSIDLNSIGEVEARKIMSYEHKALGYRPPPGSLASQAQAEAALSDAAKIESERGHPIPKSTVVDGIDLSNITEAEARKLMSEEHKALGYRPPPGSIAASAQAAAAKHSEGKAEIKIDPQILTEAAIKDAARISIERRSRSNSPPQIDVNKVSVDEQRKLQSLETKLLDSTAGTASAAVQSAVDKREKN
;
A
#
# COMPACT_ATOMS: atom_id res chain seq x y z
N MET A 1 -49.03 41.84 20.13
CA MET A 1 -48.71 42.12 18.71
C MET A 1 -47.37 41.45 18.42
N SER A 2 -47.39 40.23 17.88
CA SER A 2 -46.15 39.54 17.48
C SER A 2 -45.64 40.15 16.18
N THR A 3 -44.45 40.73 16.22
CA THR A 3 -43.71 41.15 15.04
C THR A 3 -43.17 39.89 14.35
N ALA A 4 -43.99 39.27 13.50
CA ALA A 4 -43.51 38.26 12.57
C ALA A 4 -42.49 38.95 11.64
N THR A 5 -41.24 38.58 11.79
CA THR A 5 -40.15 39.09 10.95
C THR A 5 -40.42 38.64 9.51
N MET A 6 -40.20 39.51 8.53
CA MET A 6 -40.49 39.23 7.10
C MET A 6 -39.79 37.97 6.55
N THR A 7 -38.85 37.41 7.28
CA THR A 7 -38.22 36.11 7.06
C THR A 7 -39.17 34.92 7.22
N GLU A 8 -40.16 34.95 8.12
CA GLU A 8 -41.09 33.81 8.31
C GLU A 8 -42.18 33.73 7.22
N VAL A 9 -42.60 34.87 6.66
CA VAL A 9 -43.67 34.91 5.65
C VAL A 9 -43.19 34.41 4.28
N ALA A 10 -41.92 34.61 3.95
CA ALA A 10 -41.33 34.09 2.70
C ALA A 10 -41.08 32.56 2.73
N VAL A 11 -40.95 31.98 3.93
CA VAL A 11 -40.73 30.53 4.12
C VAL A 11 -42.01 29.72 3.84
N LEU A 12 -43.18 30.30 4.11
CA LEU A 12 -44.47 29.62 3.90
C LEU A 12 -44.84 29.48 2.41
N ASP A 13 -44.47 30.43 1.55
CA ASP A 13 -44.82 30.37 0.13
C ASP A 13 -43.91 29.40 -0.65
N ALA A 14 -42.64 29.26 -0.22
CA ALA A 14 -41.70 28.29 -0.79
C ALA A 14 -42.04 26.83 -0.42
N ALA A 15 -42.58 26.60 0.79
CA ALA A 15 -43.01 25.28 1.26
C ALA A 15 -44.25 24.73 0.53
N THR A 16 -45.01 25.60 -0.16
CA THR A 16 -46.27 25.20 -0.82
C THR A 16 -46.06 24.66 -2.24
N VAL A 17 -44.93 24.98 -2.89
CA VAL A 17 -44.63 24.55 -4.28
C VAL A 17 -43.73 23.32 -4.34
N ILE A 18 -43.03 23.00 -3.26
CA ILE A 18 -42.15 21.83 -3.17
C ILE A 18 -42.57 21.07 -1.93
N GLY A 19 -43.50 20.12 -2.12
CA GLY A 19 -44.14 19.37 -1.03
C GLY A 19 -43.12 18.85 -0.02
N SER A 20 -43.49 18.88 1.26
CA SER A 20 -42.79 18.37 2.45
C SER A 20 -41.44 17.70 2.15
N ILE A 21 -40.41 18.52 1.91
CA ILE A 21 -39.05 18.01 1.70
C ILE A 21 -38.51 17.62 3.07
N ASP A 22 -38.24 16.33 3.27
CA ASP A 22 -37.51 15.87 4.44
C ASP A 22 -36.06 16.32 4.31
N LEU A 23 -35.67 17.30 5.14
CA LEU A 23 -34.31 17.85 5.15
C LEU A 23 -33.23 16.77 5.40
N ASN A 24 -33.61 15.65 6.03
CA ASN A 24 -32.72 14.55 6.40
C ASN A 24 -32.36 13.61 5.23
N SER A 25 -32.82 13.87 4.01
CA SER A 25 -32.54 13.02 2.84
C SER A 25 -32.28 13.83 1.56
N ILE A 26 -31.85 15.08 1.71
CA ILE A 26 -31.61 15.98 0.59
C ILE A 26 -30.32 15.61 -0.15
N GLY A 27 -30.46 15.32 -1.44
CA GLY A 27 -29.34 15.21 -2.37
C GLY A 27 -28.90 16.56 -2.95
N GLU A 28 -27.76 16.60 -3.62
CA GLU A 28 -27.19 17.81 -4.22
C GLU A 28 -28.16 18.54 -5.18
N VAL A 29 -28.95 17.77 -5.95
CA VAL A 29 -29.91 18.31 -6.92
C VAL A 29 -31.03 19.11 -6.24
N GLU A 30 -31.53 18.60 -5.12
CA GLU A 30 -32.60 19.24 -4.35
C GLU A 30 -32.08 20.50 -3.63
N ALA A 31 -30.88 20.43 -3.05
CA ALA A 31 -30.22 21.58 -2.45
C ALA A 31 -29.99 22.73 -3.45
N ARG A 32 -29.58 22.42 -4.69
CA ARG A 32 -29.44 23.43 -5.76
C ARG A 32 -30.77 24.04 -6.16
N LYS A 33 -31.84 23.22 -6.21
CA LYS A 33 -33.18 23.68 -6.54
C LYS A 33 -33.67 24.68 -5.49
N ILE A 34 -33.56 24.34 -4.21
CA ILE A 34 -33.90 25.22 -3.07
C ILE A 34 -33.11 26.53 -3.13
N MET A 35 -31.79 26.46 -3.38
CA MET A 35 -30.94 27.65 -3.53
C MET A 35 -31.41 28.56 -4.66
N SER A 36 -31.79 27.99 -5.82
CA SER A 36 -32.27 28.76 -6.97
C SER A 36 -33.58 29.49 -6.66
N TYR A 37 -34.50 28.84 -5.95
CA TYR A 37 -35.75 29.47 -5.52
C TYR A 37 -35.51 30.59 -4.52
N GLU A 38 -34.68 30.37 -3.50
CA GLU A 38 -34.35 31.43 -2.53
C GLU A 38 -33.62 32.60 -3.19
N HIS A 39 -32.66 32.34 -4.06
CA HIS A 39 -31.97 33.40 -4.80
C HIS A 39 -32.94 34.21 -5.67
N LYS A 40 -33.91 33.55 -6.30
CA LYS A 40 -34.92 34.21 -7.13
C LYS A 40 -35.92 35.03 -6.29
N ALA A 41 -36.24 34.56 -5.09
CA ALA A 41 -37.13 35.26 -4.16
C ALA A 41 -36.45 36.48 -3.50
N LEU A 42 -35.18 36.33 -3.10
CA LEU A 42 -34.41 37.37 -2.43
C LEU A 42 -33.77 38.36 -3.42
N GLY A 43 -33.43 37.89 -4.63
CA GLY A 43 -32.70 38.66 -5.63
C GLY A 43 -31.19 38.76 -5.36
N TYR A 44 -30.68 38.05 -4.37
CA TYR A 44 -29.27 37.99 -3.99
C TYR A 44 -28.90 36.61 -3.46
N ARG A 45 -27.59 36.38 -3.26
CA ARG A 45 -27.07 35.12 -2.73
C ARG A 45 -27.68 34.83 -1.36
N PRO A 46 -28.28 33.64 -1.15
CA PRO A 46 -28.93 33.32 0.12
C PRO A 46 -27.92 33.46 1.27
N PRO A 47 -28.31 34.09 2.39
CA PRO A 47 -27.41 34.34 3.52
C PRO A 47 -27.03 33.02 4.21
N PRO A 48 -25.88 32.97 4.91
CA PRO A 48 -25.53 31.82 5.73
C PRO A 48 -26.59 31.60 6.82
N GLY A 49 -27.00 30.35 7.02
CA GLY A 49 -28.08 29.99 7.96
C GLY A 49 -29.50 30.00 7.36
N SER A 50 -29.65 30.38 6.09
CA SER A 50 -30.88 30.16 5.31
C SER A 50 -31.15 28.67 5.06
N LEU A 51 -32.38 28.34 4.65
CA LEU A 51 -32.78 26.96 4.35
C LEU A 51 -31.97 26.42 3.16
N ALA A 52 -31.65 27.24 2.15
CA ALA A 52 -30.70 26.85 1.10
C ALA A 52 -29.30 26.54 1.63
N SER A 53 -28.78 27.35 2.56
CA SER A 53 -27.47 27.12 3.17
C SER A 53 -27.43 25.84 3.99
N GLN A 54 -28.52 25.51 4.69
CA GLN A 54 -28.65 24.28 5.46
C GLN A 54 -28.76 23.05 4.56
N ALA A 55 -29.59 23.12 3.51
CA ALA A 55 -29.74 22.05 2.53
C ALA A 55 -28.42 21.73 1.80
N GLN A 56 -27.62 22.75 1.49
CA GLN A 56 -26.29 22.55 0.89
C GLN A 56 -25.31 21.88 1.86
N ALA A 57 -25.34 22.25 3.15
CA ALA A 57 -24.49 21.63 4.15
C ALA A 57 -24.83 20.14 4.32
N GLU A 58 -26.11 19.81 4.37
CA GLU A 58 -26.58 18.43 4.51
C GLU A 58 -26.25 17.57 3.28
N ALA A 59 -26.43 18.12 2.08
CA ALA A 59 -26.05 17.44 0.84
C ALA A 59 -24.54 17.16 0.78
N ALA A 60 -23.71 18.09 1.26
CA ALA A 60 -22.26 17.91 1.33
C ALA A 60 -21.85 16.84 2.35
N LEU A 61 -22.54 16.75 3.49
CA LEU A 61 -22.32 15.69 4.48
C LEU A 61 -22.72 14.32 3.92
N SER A 62 -23.84 14.24 3.22
CA SER A 62 -24.30 13.01 2.56
C SER A 62 -23.35 12.56 1.46
N ASP A 63 -22.81 13.49 0.66
CA ASP A 63 -21.81 13.18 -0.37
C ASP A 63 -20.48 12.75 0.26
N ALA A 64 -20.04 13.39 1.35
CA ALA A 64 -18.87 12.97 2.11
C ALA A 64 -19.03 11.54 2.64
N ALA A 65 -20.18 11.21 3.23
CA ALA A 65 -20.49 9.85 3.69
C ALA A 65 -20.50 8.84 2.54
N LYS A 66 -21.02 9.24 1.37
CA LYS A 66 -21.00 8.40 0.16
C LYS A 66 -19.58 8.18 -0.34
N ILE A 67 -18.75 9.22 -0.38
CA ILE A 67 -17.33 9.13 -0.75
C ILE A 67 -16.55 8.27 0.24
N GLU A 68 -16.84 8.33 1.55
CA GLU A 68 -16.24 7.42 2.55
C GLU A 68 -16.64 5.96 2.29
N SER A 69 -17.89 5.71 1.91
CA SER A 69 -18.34 4.36 1.54
C SER A 69 -17.73 3.87 0.22
N GLU A 70 -17.57 4.73 -0.78
CA GLU A 70 -17.03 4.41 -2.11
C GLU A 70 -15.50 4.32 -2.14
N ARG A 71 -14.79 5.16 -1.36
CA ARG A 71 -13.33 5.05 -1.19
C ARG A 71 -12.92 3.77 -0.49
N GLY A 72 -13.88 3.03 0.07
CA GLY A 72 -13.65 1.87 0.89
C GLY A 72 -13.05 2.29 2.23
N HIS A 73 -13.37 1.52 3.26
CA HIS A 73 -12.51 1.49 4.43
C HIS A 73 -11.08 1.26 3.92
N PRO A 74 -10.04 1.97 4.42
CA PRO A 74 -8.69 1.52 4.17
C PRO A 74 -8.67 0.08 4.67
N ILE A 75 -8.62 -0.87 3.74
CA ILE A 75 -8.39 -2.27 4.08
C ILE A 75 -7.12 -2.17 4.91
N PRO A 76 -7.15 -2.51 6.22
CA PRO A 76 -5.92 -2.51 6.99
C PRO A 76 -5.00 -3.39 6.17
N LYS A 77 -3.92 -2.81 5.61
CA LYS A 77 -2.91 -3.58 4.88
C LYS A 77 -2.66 -4.77 5.77
N SER A 78 -3.02 -5.97 5.33
CA SER A 78 -2.94 -7.18 6.17
C SER A 78 -1.62 -7.11 6.90
N THR A 79 -1.68 -6.84 8.21
CA THR A 79 -0.44 -6.67 8.99
C THR A 79 0.21 -8.01 9.19
N VAL A 80 -0.51 -9.09 8.89
CA VAL A 80 0.02 -10.44 8.81
C VAL A 80 0.71 -10.61 7.46
N VAL A 81 2.03 -10.66 7.48
CA VAL A 81 2.87 -11.02 6.31
C VAL A 81 3.69 -12.26 6.69
N ASP A 82 3.55 -13.34 5.92
CA ASP A 82 4.22 -14.63 6.18
C ASP A 82 4.05 -15.17 7.62
N GLY A 83 2.86 -14.97 8.20
CA GLY A 83 2.52 -15.42 9.56
C GLY A 83 3.03 -14.51 10.68
N ILE A 84 3.65 -13.37 10.34
CA ILE A 84 4.10 -12.35 11.29
C ILE A 84 3.07 -11.24 11.32
N ASP A 85 2.42 -11.04 12.47
CA ASP A 85 1.56 -9.88 12.68
C ASP A 85 2.39 -8.63 13.01
N LEU A 86 2.62 -7.80 11.99
CA LEU A 86 3.36 -6.56 12.07
C LEU A 86 2.67 -5.52 12.98
N SER A 87 1.38 -5.67 13.32
CA SER A 87 0.69 -4.75 14.24
C SER A 87 1.25 -4.83 15.67
N ASN A 88 1.74 -6.00 16.07
CA ASN A 88 2.14 -6.30 17.44
C ASN A 88 3.66 -6.52 17.56
N ILE A 89 4.45 -6.08 16.58
CA ILE A 89 5.89 -6.35 16.57
C ILE A 89 6.67 -5.40 17.47
N THR A 90 7.62 -5.94 18.22
CA THR A 90 8.54 -5.15 19.06
C THR A 90 9.71 -4.58 18.27
N GLU A 91 10.38 -3.55 18.83
CA GLU A 91 11.63 -3.02 18.25
C GLU A 91 12.71 -4.10 18.14
N ALA A 92 12.79 -5.01 19.11
CA ALA A 92 13.77 -6.10 19.11
C ALA A 92 13.54 -7.10 17.96
N GLU A 93 12.29 -7.50 17.73
CA GLU A 93 11.91 -8.40 16.65
C GLU A 93 12.08 -7.73 15.28
N ALA A 94 11.69 -6.46 15.15
CA ALA A 94 11.89 -5.69 13.93
C ALA A 94 13.39 -5.52 13.59
N ARG A 95 14.24 -5.27 14.60
CA ARG A 95 15.69 -5.21 14.43
C ARG A 95 16.28 -6.56 14.04
N LYS A 96 15.73 -7.65 14.58
CA LYS A 96 16.13 -9.01 14.19
C LYS A 96 15.76 -9.32 12.74
N LEU A 97 14.53 -9.04 12.32
CA LEU A 97 14.10 -9.17 10.91
C LEU A 97 15.02 -8.40 9.98
N MET A 98 15.35 -7.15 10.32
CA MET A 98 16.28 -6.34 9.53
C MET A 98 17.66 -6.98 9.42
N SER A 99 18.19 -7.53 10.51
CA SER A 99 19.49 -8.20 10.52
C SER A 99 19.50 -9.45 9.65
N GLU A 100 18.45 -10.28 9.75
CA GLU A 100 18.35 -11.52 8.97
C GLU A 100 18.09 -11.25 7.48
N GLU A 101 17.22 -10.30 7.12
CA GLU A 101 17.06 -9.86 5.73
C GLU A 101 18.35 -9.27 5.18
N HIS A 102 19.05 -8.43 5.94
CA HIS A 102 20.34 -7.87 5.52
C HIS A 102 21.38 -8.97 5.28
N LYS A 103 21.46 -9.98 6.16
CA LYS A 103 22.37 -11.13 5.97
C LYS A 103 22.02 -11.91 4.72
N ALA A 104 20.72 -12.13 4.46
CA ALA A 104 20.27 -12.87 3.29
C ALA A 104 20.47 -12.10 1.97
N LEU A 105 20.28 -10.78 1.98
CA LEU A 105 20.44 -9.90 0.81
C LEU A 105 21.89 -9.47 0.57
N GLY A 106 22.69 -9.37 1.63
CA GLY A 106 24.05 -8.78 1.60
C GLY A 106 24.07 -7.24 1.58
N TYR A 107 22.92 -6.59 1.73
CA TYR A 107 22.77 -5.13 1.76
C TYR A 107 21.56 -4.72 2.59
N ARG A 108 21.42 -3.42 2.88
CA ARG A 108 20.29 -2.89 3.65
C ARG A 108 18.96 -3.17 2.96
N PRO A 109 17.99 -3.81 3.64
CA PRO A 109 16.71 -4.14 3.02
C PRO A 109 16.04 -2.87 2.46
N PRO A 110 15.44 -2.96 1.26
CA PRO A 110 14.83 -1.82 0.59
C PRO A 110 13.53 -1.38 1.30
N PRO A 111 13.06 -0.14 1.05
CA PRO A 111 11.75 0.28 1.51
C PRO A 111 10.66 -0.60 0.91
N GLY A 112 9.69 -1.01 1.74
CA GLY A 112 8.63 -1.94 1.34
C GLY A 112 8.96 -3.42 1.54
N SER A 113 10.13 -3.77 2.08
CA SER A 113 10.39 -5.11 2.62
C SER A 113 9.60 -5.38 3.90
N ILE A 114 9.56 -6.65 4.33
CA ILE A 114 8.95 -7.03 5.61
C ILE A 114 9.70 -6.35 6.76
N ALA A 115 11.03 -6.36 6.79
CA ALA A 115 11.82 -5.67 7.81
C ALA A 115 11.56 -4.16 7.85
N ALA A 116 11.45 -3.50 6.69
CA ALA A 116 11.16 -2.07 6.64
C ALA A 116 9.77 -1.76 7.22
N SER A 117 8.79 -2.62 6.94
CA SER A 117 7.42 -2.49 7.45
C SER A 117 7.34 -2.81 8.95
N ALA A 118 8.08 -3.82 9.41
CA ALA A 118 8.26 -4.16 10.82
C ALA A 118 8.85 -2.99 11.62
N GLN A 119 9.90 -2.34 11.11
CA GLN A 119 10.49 -1.17 11.79
C GLN A 119 9.52 0.01 11.83
N ALA A 120 8.78 0.26 10.74
CA ALA A 120 7.78 1.31 10.71
C ALA A 120 6.63 1.05 11.70
N ALA A 121 6.23 -0.22 11.88
CA ALA A 121 5.21 -0.60 12.85
C ALA A 121 5.73 -0.52 14.29
N ALA A 122 6.93 -1.05 14.56
CA ALA A 122 7.57 -0.95 15.88
C ALA A 122 7.76 0.51 16.33
N ALA A 123 8.09 1.42 15.40
CA ALA A 123 8.21 2.86 15.69
C ALA A 123 6.88 3.50 16.13
N LYS A 124 5.73 2.95 15.71
CA LYS A 124 4.40 3.40 16.14
C LYS A 124 3.98 2.79 17.48
N HIS A 125 4.57 1.66 17.86
CA HIS A 125 4.26 0.89 19.05
C HIS A 125 5.47 0.79 20.00
N SER A 126 6.15 1.92 20.23
CA SER A 126 7.33 2.00 21.11
C SER A 126 7.06 1.54 22.55
N GLU A 127 5.81 1.65 22.99
CA GLU A 127 5.35 1.14 24.29
C GLU A 127 4.99 -0.36 24.20
N GLY A 128 5.99 -1.22 23.97
CA GLY A 128 6.10 -2.60 24.44
C GLY A 128 4.87 -3.54 24.42
N LYS A 129 3.88 -3.33 23.55
CA LYS A 129 2.57 -4.01 23.63
C LYS A 129 2.51 -5.36 22.91
N ALA A 130 3.66 -6.00 22.69
CA ALA A 130 3.69 -7.38 22.23
C ALA A 130 3.50 -8.30 23.43
N GLU A 131 2.26 -8.64 23.75
CA GLU A 131 1.95 -9.67 24.76
C GLU A 131 2.49 -11.05 24.33
N ILE A 132 2.74 -11.25 23.04
CA ILE A 132 3.17 -12.52 22.45
C ILE A 132 4.51 -12.31 21.75
N LYS A 133 5.56 -12.94 22.28
CA LYS A 133 6.85 -13.02 21.60
C LYS A 133 6.73 -13.94 20.39
N ILE A 134 7.12 -13.45 19.22
CA ILE A 134 7.15 -14.26 18.00
C ILE A 134 8.36 -15.18 18.06
N ASP A 135 8.19 -16.43 17.61
CA ASP A 135 9.30 -17.39 17.59
C ASP A 135 10.43 -16.86 16.69
N PRO A 136 11.67 -16.78 17.20
CA PRO A 136 12.83 -16.37 16.42
C PRO A 136 13.02 -17.14 15.10
N GLN A 137 12.60 -18.41 15.02
CA GLN A 137 12.71 -19.21 13.80
C GLN A 137 11.74 -18.74 12.71
N ILE A 138 10.52 -18.36 13.09
CA ILE A 138 9.51 -17.84 12.15
C ILE A 138 10.01 -16.51 11.55
N LEU A 139 10.62 -15.65 12.37
CA LEU A 139 11.23 -14.40 11.90
C LEU A 139 12.35 -14.66 10.89
N THR A 140 13.22 -15.64 11.15
CA THR A 140 14.31 -15.98 10.22
C THR A 140 13.77 -16.52 8.90
N GLU A 141 12.76 -17.38 8.94
CA GLU A 141 12.18 -17.98 7.73
C GLU A 141 11.50 -16.91 6.86
N ALA A 142 10.71 -16.03 7.47
CA ALA A 142 10.06 -14.93 6.75
C ALA A 142 11.08 -13.97 6.14
N ALA A 143 12.15 -13.62 6.87
CA ALA A 143 13.23 -12.76 6.37
C ALA A 143 13.92 -13.38 5.14
N ILE A 144 14.20 -14.69 5.16
CA ILE A 144 14.82 -15.39 4.02
C ILE A 144 13.88 -15.43 2.81
N LYS A 145 12.59 -15.68 3.03
CA LYS A 145 11.58 -15.67 1.96
C LYS A 145 11.44 -14.29 1.32
N ASP A 146 11.37 -13.22 2.11
CA ASP A 146 11.27 -11.86 1.59
C ASP A 146 12.54 -11.44 0.85
N ALA A 147 13.71 -11.79 1.38
CA ALA A 147 14.98 -11.57 0.70
C ALA A 147 15.02 -12.27 -0.67
N ALA A 148 14.57 -13.53 -0.75
CA ALA A 148 14.47 -14.26 -2.01
C ALA A 148 13.52 -13.54 -2.99
N ARG A 149 12.34 -13.13 -2.53
CA ARG A 149 11.36 -12.36 -3.32
C ARG A 149 11.96 -11.06 -3.86
N ILE A 150 12.61 -10.27 -3.01
CA ILE A 150 13.27 -9.00 -3.39
C ILE A 150 14.37 -9.22 -4.41
N SER A 151 15.16 -10.29 -4.24
CA SER A 151 16.23 -10.60 -5.19
C SER A 151 15.69 -10.93 -6.59
N ILE A 152 14.53 -11.58 -6.68
CA ILE A 152 13.84 -11.88 -7.94
C ILE A 152 13.20 -10.61 -8.53
N GLU A 153 12.55 -9.81 -7.69
CA GLU A 153 11.92 -8.55 -8.11
C GLU A 153 12.95 -7.57 -8.65
N ARG A 154 14.10 -7.39 -7.98
CA ARG A 154 15.18 -6.53 -8.48
C ARG A 154 15.75 -7.03 -9.79
N ARG A 155 15.94 -8.35 -9.93
CA ARG A 155 16.38 -8.97 -11.21
C ARG A 155 15.40 -8.69 -12.34
N SER A 156 14.10 -8.81 -12.06
CA SER A 156 13.04 -8.54 -13.04
C SER A 156 12.99 -7.07 -13.45
N ARG A 157 13.24 -6.16 -12.51
CA ARG A 157 13.29 -4.71 -12.78
C ARG A 157 14.57 -4.26 -13.48
N SER A 158 15.69 -4.96 -13.28
CA SER A 158 17.00 -4.58 -13.83
C SER A 158 17.31 -5.19 -15.20
N ASN A 159 16.40 -5.99 -15.77
CA ASN A 159 16.59 -6.70 -17.05
C ASN A 159 17.95 -7.43 -17.16
N SER A 160 18.54 -7.80 -16.02
CA SER A 160 19.91 -8.31 -15.95
C SER A 160 19.87 -9.84 -15.98
N PRO A 161 20.60 -10.50 -16.88
CA PRO A 161 20.63 -11.96 -16.93
C PRO A 161 21.19 -12.55 -15.62
N PRO A 162 20.81 -13.79 -15.27
CA PRO A 162 21.27 -14.44 -14.05
C PRO A 162 22.79 -14.50 -14.03
N GLN A 163 23.42 -13.80 -13.08
CA GLN A 163 24.83 -13.96 -12.80
C GLN A 163 25.00 -15.27 -12.03
N ILE A 164 25.38 -16.32 -12.76
CA ILE A 164 25.88 -17.55 -12.15
C ILE A 164 27.18 -17.17 -11.46
N ASP A 165 27.20 -17.32 -10.14
CA ASP A 165 28.42 -17.12 -9.36
C ASP A 165 29.36 -18.27 -9.70
N VAL A 166 30.21 -18.02 -10.71
CA VAL A 166 31.18 -18.94 -11.33
C VAL A 166 32.02 -19.66 -10.28
N ASN A 167 32.15 -19.03 -9.11
CA ASN A 167 32.91 -19.50 -7.97
C ASN A 167 32.21 -20.56 -7.10
N LYS A 168 30.90 -20.73 -7.19
CA LYS A 168 30.14 -21.70 -6.36
C LYS A 168 29.65 -22.91 -7.14
N VAL A 169 29.93 -22.98 -8.43
CA VAL A 169 29.49 -24.08 -9.31
C VAL A 169 30.28 -25.35 -8.96
N SER A 170 29.56 -26.44 -8.72
CA SER A 170 30.18 -27.77 -8.52
C SER A 170 30.73 -28.34 -9.83
N VAL A 171 31.75 -29.19 -9.76
CA VAL A 171 32.32 -29.89 -10.94
C VAL A 171 31.24 -30.67 -11.71
N ASP A 172 30.25 -31.23 -11.00
CA ASP A 172 29.13 -31.95 -11.62
C ASP A 172 28.18 -31.02 -12.37
N GLU A 173 27.90 -29.85 -11.81
CA GLU A 173 27.07 -28.83 -12.45
C GLU A 173 27.77 -28.25 -13.68
N GLN A 174 29.09 -28.07 -13.60
CA GLN A 174 29.92 -27.61 -14.71
C GLN A 174 29.93 -28.61 -15.88
N ARG A 175 30.09 -29.91 -15.60
CA ARG A 175 29.99 -30.96 -16.64
C ARG A 175 28.62 -30.98 -17.28
N LYS A 176 27.57 -30.79 -16.49
CA LYS A 176 26.19 -30.74 -16.98
C LYS A 176 25.96 -29.54 -17.89
N LEU A 177 26.48 -28.36 -17.53
CA LEU A 177 26.45 -27.16 -18.37
C LEU A 177 27.23 -27.36 -19.67
N GLN A 178 28.44 -27.91 -19.59
CA GLN A 178 29.26 -28.20 -20.77
C GLN A 178 28.56 -29.18 -21.73
N SER A 179 27.94 -30.24 -21.19
CA SER A 179 27.19 -31.22 -22.00
C SER A 179 25.94 -30.62 -22.64
N LEU A 180 25.30 -29.63 -22.01
CA LEU A 180 24.15 -28.94 -22.60
C LEU A 180 24.60 -27.99 -23.72
N GLU A 181 25.72 -27.30 -23.53
CA GLU A 181 26.26 -26.38 -24.53
C GLU A 181 26.76 -27.12 -25.77
N THR A 182 27.51 -28.22 -25.64
CA THR A 182 27.96 -29.02 -26.80
C THR A 182 26.81 -29.65 -27.58
N LYS A 183 25.65 -29.80 -26.95
CA LYS A 183 24.44 -30.31 -27.61
C LYS A 183 23.67 -29.23 -28.36
N LEU A 184 23.89 -27.96 -28.04
CA LEU A 184 23.14 -26.82 -28.57
C LEU A 184 23.98 -25.92 -29.48
N LEU A 185 25.30 -25.91 -29.33
CA LEU A 185 26.23 -25.01 -29.98
C LEU A 185 27.38 -25.79 -30.62
N ASP A 186 27.73 -25.42 -31.85
CA ASP A 186 28.87 -26.00 -32.58
C ASP A 186 30.24 -25.57 -32.02
N SER A 187 30.26 -24.56 -31.12
CA SER A 187 31.47 -24.08 -30.44
C SER A 187 31.19 -23.67 -29.00
N THR A 188 32.10 -24.04 -28.10
CA THR A 188 32.06 -23.71 -26.66
C THR A 188 32.95 -22.51 -26.31
N ALA A 189 33.53 -21.82 -27.30
CA ALA A 189 34.39 -20.67 -27.05
C ALA A 189 33.56 -19.43 -26.67
N GLY A 190 33.83 -18.84 -25.50
CA GLY A 190 33.13 -17.64 -25.01
C GLY A 190 31.81 -17.90 -24.29
N THR A 191 31.48 -19.18 -24.00
CA THR A 191 30.26 -19.56 -23.27
C THR A 191 30.47 -19.55 -21.76
N ALA A 192 29.36 -19.71 -21.03
CA ALA A 192 29.36 -19.75 -19.57
C ALA A 192 30.21 -20.93 -19.04
N SER A 193 30.14 -22.10 -19.68
CA SER A 193 30.96 -23.25 -19.25
C SER A 193 32.47 -22.99 -19.39
N ALA A 194 32.91 -22.28 -20.44
CA ALA A 194 34.32 -21.92 -20.62
C ALA A 194 34.81 -20.91 -19.56
N ALA A 195 33.96 -19.95 -19.18
CA ALA A 195 34.25 -19.03 -18.09
C ALA A 195 34.37 -19.75 -16.74
N VAL A 196 33.50 -20.74 -16.48
CA VAL A 196 33.58 -21.60 -15.29
C VAL A 196 34.86 -22.43 -15.29
N GLN A 197 35.21 -23.08 -16.41
CA GLN A 197 36.44 -23.86 -16.52
C GLN A 197 37.68 -23.01 -16.25
N SER A 198 37.76 -21.81 -16.83
CA SER A 198 38.90 -20.91 -16.58
C SER A 198 39.01 -20.47 -15.11
N ALA A 199 37.89 -20.30 -14.42
CA ALA A 199 37.88 -19.97 -13.00
C ALA A 199 38.32 -21.15 -12.12
N VAL A 200 37.91 -22.38 -12.46
CA VAL A 200 38.32 -23.60 -11.76
C VAL A 200 39.81 -23.88 -11.97
N ASP A 201 40.31 -23.80 -13.20
CA ASP A 201 41.73 -24.00 -13.51
C ASP A 201 42.64 -22.98 -12.81
N LYS A 202 42.13 -21.76 -12.55
CA LYS A 202 42.84 -20.74 -11.75
C LYS A 202 42.89 -21.07 -10.26
N ARG A 203 41.93 -21.82 -9.73
CA ARG A 203 41.92 -22.27 -8.33
C ARG A 203 42.85 -23.42 -8.08
N GLU A 204 42.98 -24.34 -9.03
CA GLU A 204 43.90 -25.48 -8.89
C GLU A 204 45.38 -25.09 -9.03
N LYS A 205 45.67 -23.89 -9.52
CA LYS A 205 47.03 -23.35 -9.71
C LYS A 205 47.52 -22.45 -8.58
N ASN A 206 46.69 -22.15 -7.58
CA ASN A 206 47.04 -21.40 -6.37
C ASN A 206 47.01 -22.31 -5.15
#